data_AF-A0A7J7BTT5-F1
#
_entry.id   AF-A0A7J7BTT5-F1
#
_cell.length_a   1.000
_cell.length_b   1.000
_cell.length_c   1.000
_cell.angle_alpha   90.00
_cell.angle_beta   90.00
_cell.angle_gamma   90.00
#
_symmetry.space_group_name_H-M   'P 1'
#
loop_
_entity.id
_entity.type
_entity.pdbx_description
1 polymer ?
#
loop_
_entity_poly.entity_id
_entity_poly.type
_entity_poly.pdbx_seq_one_letter_code
_entity_poly.pdbx_strand_id
1 'polypeptide(L)'
;MESNGSLEILDVCKVAPFSDSSEPLSELSLPLTFFDTLWFRFSPVERVFFYPLTDSSDPTSFNSVILPKLKRSLSLTLRRFLPLAGNLTWPSHAAHPFILYTPNDTVSLTVAESESNFDRLSGNKPRKATESHPLVPKLSISDETATILAVQTFFNK
;
A
#
# COMPACT_ATOMS: atom_id res chain seq x y z
N MET A 1 -20.86 9.51 -23.43
CA MET A 1 -20.65 9.38 -21.97
C MET A 1 -19.73 8.18 -21.80
N GLU A 2 -18.43 8.40 -21.70
CA GLU A 2 -17.48 7.31 -21.45
C GLU A 2 -17.72 6.79 -20.03
N SER A 3 -17.89 5.48 -19.88
CA SER A 3 -17.98 4.87 -18.56
C SER A 3 -16.72 5.22 -17.77
N ASN A 4 -16.90 5.69 -16.54
CA ASN A 4 -15.84 5.53 -15.54
C ASN A 4 -15.64 4.02 -15.42
N GLY A 5 -14.49 3.50 -15.87
CA GLY A 5 -14.19 2.08 -15.70
C GLY A 5 -14.36 1.70 -14.24
N SER A 6 -15.07 0.61 -13.97
CA SER A 6 -15.23 0.09 -12.62
C SER A 6 -13.92 -0.56 -12.18
N LEU A 7 -13.55 -0.32 -10.92
CA LEU A 7 -12.51 -1.07 -10.22
C LEU A 7 -13.21 -2.01 -9.24
N GLU A 8 -12.99 -3.32 -9.40
CA GLU A 8 -13.53 -4.36 -8.54
C GLU A 8 -12.43 -4.92 -7.64
N ILE A 9 -12.67 -4.91 -6.33
CA ILE A 9 -11.72 -5.50 -5.37
C ILE A 9 -11.95 -7.01 -5.36
N LEU A 10 -10.92 -7.77 -5.73
CA LEU A 10 -10.95 -9.23 -5.76
C LEU A 10 -10.50 -9.84 -4.43
N ASP A 11 -9.47 -9.26 -3.81
CA ASP A 11 -8.90 -9.77 -2.56
C ASP A 11 -8.21 -8.65 -1.76
N VAL A 12 -8.13 -8.82 -0.44
CA VAL A 12 -7.36 -7.97 0.46
C VAL A 12 -6.47 -8.85 1.32
N CYS A 13 -5.19 -8.90 0.96
CA CYS A 13 -4.21 -9.76 1.63
C CYS A 13 -3.46 -8.98 2.72
N LYS A 14 -3.02 -9.69 3.76
CA LYS A 14 -2.07 -9.18 4.74
C LYS A 14 -0.67 -9.67 4.41
N VAL A 15 0.27 -8.75 4.20
CA VAL A 15 1.67 -9.06 3.90
C VAL A 15 2.53 -8.72 5.12
N ALA A 16 2.98 -9.76 5.82
CA ALA A 16 3.92 -9.62 6.94
C ALA A 16 5.35 -9.40 6.45
N PRO A 17 6.19 -8.69 7.20
CA PRO A 17 7.64 -8.68 6.97
C PRO A 17 8.20 -10.10 6.99
N PHE A 18 9.18 -10.37 6.14
CA PHE A 18 9.81 -11.68 6.08
C PHE A 18 10.56 -11.98 7.38
N SER A 19 10.19 -13.07 8.06
CA SER A 19 10.90 -13.58 9.24
C SER A 19 11.46 -14.97 8.91
N ASP A 20 12.73 -15.19 9.23
CA ASP A 20 13.37 -16.50 9.13
C ASP A 20 13.44 -17.12 10.53
N SER A 21 13.46 -18.45 10.64
CA SER A 21 13.57 -19.14 11.93
C SER A 21 14.90 -18.85 12.65
N SER A 22 15.94 -18.50 11.90
CA SER A 22 17.25 -18.12 12.45
C SER A 22 17.32 -16.67 12.96
N GLU A 23 16.43 -15.79 12.51
CA GLU A 23 16.42 -14.36 12.87
C GLU A 23 14.96 -13.89 13.04
N PRO A 24 14.38 -14.11 14.23
CA PRO A 24 13.02 -13.67 14.51
C PRO A 24 12.95 -12.14 14.55
N LEU A 25 11.88 -11.59 13.99
CA LEU A 25 11.62 -10.17 14.09
C LEU A 25 11.19 -9.81 15.51
N SER A 26 11.84 -8.79 16.06
CA SER A 26 11.49 -8.21 17.35
C SER A 26 10.68 -6.93 17.14
N GLU A 27 10.02 -6.50 18.22
CA GLU A 27 9.36 -5.20 18.26
C GLU A 27 10.36 -4.08 17.92
N LEU A 28 9.89 -3.08 17.17
CA LEU A 28 10.64 -1.89 16.81
C LEU A 28 9.80 -0.66 17.13
N SER A 29 10.32 0.22 17.97
CA SER A 29 9.77 1.56 18.22
C SER A 29 10.69 2.61 17.60
N LEU A 30 10.12 3.48 16.77
CA LEU A 30 10.80 4.60 16.13
C LEU A 30 10.15 5.92 16.57
N PRO A 31 10.75 6.66 17.51
CA PRO A 31 10.22 7.95 17.93
C PRO A 31 10.28 8.95 16.79
N LEU A 32 9.22 9.74 16.62
CA LEU A 32 9.21 10.79 15.61
C LEU A 32 10.06 11.98 16.02
N THR A 33 10.73 12.56 15.04
CA THR A 33 11.45 13.82 15.19
C THR A 33 10.55 15.00 14.83
N PHE A 34 11.05 16.22 15.08
CA PHE A 34 10.40 17.43 14.62
C PHE A 34 10.11 17.41 13.11
N PHE A 35 11.04 16.88 12.30
CA PHE A 35 10.86 16.80 10.84
C PHE A 35 9.70 15.90 10.43
N ASP A 36 9.42 14.86 11.21
CA ASP A 36 8.34 13.91 10.93
C ASP A 36 6.97 14.51 11.31
N THR A 37 6.89 15.17 12.46
CA THR A 37 5.62 15.76 12.97
C THR A 37 5.09 16.89 12.08
N LEU A 38 5.94 17.55 11.29
CA LEU A 38 5.50 18.54 10.30
C LEU A 38 4.51 17.95 9.29
N TRP A 39 4.62 16.65 8.99
CA TRP A 39 3.80 15.98 7.99
C TRP A 39 2.36 15.73 8.42
N PHE A 40 2.04 15.79 9.71
CA PHE A 40 0.68 15.54 10.23
C PHE A 40 -0.36 16.57 9.81
N ARG A 41 0.09 17.72 9.32
CA ARG A 41 -0.79 18.77 8.79
C ARG A 41 -1.29 18.47 7.39
N PHE A 42 -0.77 17.43 6.74
CA PHE A 42 -1.08 17.07 5.37
C PHE A 42 -1.82 15.73 5.33
N SER A 43 -2.66 15.57 4.31
CA SER A 43 -3.25 14.27 4.00
C SER A 43 -2.15 13.25 3.65
N PRO A 44 -2.41 11.95 3.84
CA PRO A 44 -1.49 10.91 3.44
C PRO A 44 -1.02 11.06 1.99
N VAL A 45 0.23 10.69 1.73
CA VAL A 45 0.79 10.73 0.38
C VAL A 45 0.24 9.58 -0.45
N GLU A 46 -0.48 9.92 -1.51
CA GLU A 46 -1.06 8.96 -2.45
C GLU A 46 -0.25 8.95 -3.75
N ARG A 47 0.16 7.75 -4.22
CA ARG A 47 0.92 7.60 -5.46
C ARG A 47 0.43 6.40 -6.25
N VAL A 48 0.27 6.59 -7.56
CA VAL A 48 -0.11 5.54 -8.52
C VAL A 48 0.97 5.42 -9.57
N PHE A 49 1.41 4.19 -9.85
CA PHE A 49 2.40 3.89 -10.87
C PHE A 49 1.76 2.97 -11.93
N PHE A 50 1.84 3.38 -13.20
CA PHE A 50 1.31 2.63 -14.32
C PHE A 50 2.45 1.92 -15.06
N TYR A 51 2.30 0.61 -15.26
CA TYR A 51 3.25 -0.20 -16.00
C TYR A 51 2.50 -0.86 -17.16
N PRO A 52 2.89 -0.60 -18.42
CA PRO A 52 2.32 -1.34 -19.55
C PRO A 52 2.81 -2.79 -19.46
N LEU A 53 1.88 -3.73 -19.37
CA LEU A 53 2.19 -5.14 -19.54
C LEU A 53 2.29 -5.43 -21.04
N THR A 54 3.30 -6.19 -21.47
CA THR A 54 3.44 -6.60 -22.87
C THR A 54 2.26 -7.48 -23.30
N ASP A 55 1.86 -7.44 -24.57
CA ASP A 55 0.69 -8.15 -25.12
C ASP A 55 0.66 -9.68 -24.88
N SER A 56 1.79 -10.29 -24.48
CA SER A 56 1.86 -11.70 -24.09
C SER A 56 1.42 -11.98 -22.64
N SER A 57 1.05 -10.96 -21.87
CA SER A 57 0.66 -11.08 -20.47
C SER A 57 -0.84 -11.31 -20.37
N ASP A 58 -1.27 -12.58 -20.48
CA ASP A 58 -2.63 -12.97 -20.14
C ASP A 58 -2.95 -12.50 -18.69
N PRO A 59 -4.15 -11.98 -18.37
CA PRO A 59 -4.62 -11.78 -16.99
C PRO A 59 -4.31 -12.94 -16.02
N THR A 60 -4.27 -14.18 -16.53
CA THR A 60 -3.85 -15.35 -15.73
C THR A 60 -2.38 -15.28 -15.27
N SER A 61 -1.50 -14.66 -16.06
CA SER A 61 -0.08 -14.45 -15.74
C SER A 61 0.11 -13.44 -14.60
N PHE A 62 -0.79 -12.46 -14.48
CA PHE A 62 -0.75 -11.52 -13.35
C PHE A 62 -0.93 -12.26 -12.03
N ASN A 63 -1.99 -13.08 -11.93
CA ASN A 63 -2.32 -13.80 -10.71
C ASN A 63 -1.32 -14.94 -10.40
N SER A 64 -0.80 -15.62 -11.42
CA SER A 64 0.11 -16.77 -11.23
C SER A 64 1.58 -16.38 -11.08
N VAL A 65 2.01 -15.24 -11.63
CA VAL A 65 3.43 -14.84 -11.66
C VAL A 65 3.68 -13.51 -10.96
N ILE A 66 2.97 -12.44 -11.34
CA ILE A 66 3.26 -11.09 -10.87
C ILE A 66 2.86 -10.92 -9.41
N LEU A 67 1.62 -11.28 -9.06
CA LEU A 67 1.07 -11.10 -7.72
C LEU A 67 1.87 -11.88 -6.64
N PRO A 68 2.24 -13.16 -6.83
CA PRO A 68 3.09 -13.88 -5.87
C PRO A 68 4.48 -13.25 -5.73
N LYS A 69 5.09 -12.80 -6.83
CA LYS A 69 6.38 -12.10 -6.81
C LYS A 69 6.29 -10.77 -6.07
N LEU A 70 5.21 -10.01 -6.28
CA LEU A 70 4.95 -8.73 -5.61
C LEU A 70 4.75 -8.93 -4.10
N LYS A 71 3.94 -9.91 -3.69
CA LYS A 71 3.75 -10.27 -2.27
C LYS A 71 5.09 -10.62 -1.61
N ARG A 72 5.89 -11.46 -2.27
CA ARG A 72 7.20 -11.89 -1.76
C ARG A 72 8.21 -10.75 -1.69
N SER A 73 8.33 -9.92 -2.73
CA SER A 73 9.27 -8.80 -2.74
C SER A 73 8.87 -7.73 -1.72
N LEU A 74 7.57 -7.48 -1.54
CA LEU A 74 7.05 -6.60 -0.49
C LEU A 74 7.44 -7.14 0.90
N SER A 75 7.17 -8.42 1.19
CA SER A 75 7.54 -9.06 2.46
C SER A 75 9.04 -8.93 2.78
N LEU A 76 9.91 -9.19 1.79
CA LEU A 76 11.36 -9.03 1.93
C LEU A 76 11.77 -7.56 2.14
N THR A 77 11.09 -6.63 1.49
CA THR A 77 11.34 -5.18 1.64
C THR A 77 10.94 -4.71 3.04
N LEU A 78 9.79 -5.15 3.53
CA LEU A 78 9.31 -4.79 4.86
C LEU A 78 10.24 -5.26 5.98
N ARG A 79 10.95 -6.40 5.82
CA ARG A 79 12.01 -6.80 6.76
C ARG A 79 13.11 -5.74 6.89
N ARG A 80 13.45 -5.07 5.78
CA ARG A 80 14.49 -4.02 5.77
C ARG A 80 13.96 -2.65 6.20
N PHE A 81 12.67 -2.42 6.03
CA PHE A 81 11.99 -1.17 6.36
C PHE A 81 10.82 -1.44 7.31
N LEU A 82 11.11 -2.05 8.47
CA LEU A 82 10.10 -2.47 9.45
C LEU A 82 9.11 -1.38 9.86
N PRO A 83 9.49 -0.10 10.01
CA PRO A 83 8.52 0.96 10.32
C PRO A 83 7.35 1.03 9.32
N LEU A 84 7.54 0.64 8.06
CA LEU A 84 6.47 0.64 7.05
C LEU A 84 5.39 -0.42 7.31
N ALA A 85 5.71 -1.49 8.03
CA ALA A 85 4.75 -2.50 8.43
C ALA A 85 4.05 -2.16 9.74
N GLY A 86 4.59 -1.21 10.51
CA GLY A 86 4.03 -0.80 11.79
C GLY A 86 2.91 0.23 11.69
N ASN A 87 2.58 0.79 12.84
CA ASN A 87 1.51 1.76 13.03
C ASN A 87 2.09 3.02 13.67
N LEU A 88 1.75 4.18 13.10
CA LEU A 88 1.87 5.44 13.81
C LEU A 88 0.95 5.39 15.02
N THR A 89 1.50 5.60 16.21
CA THR A 89 0.78 5.49 17.48
C THR A 89 0.97 6.76 18.29
N TRP A 90 -0.13 7.30 18.83
CA TRP A 90 -0.10 8.44 19.72
C TRP A 90 -1.08 8.26 20.89
N PRO A 91 -0.71 7.43 21.87
CA PRO A 91 -1.56 7.22 23.02
C PRO A 91 -1.53 8.46 23.92
N SER A 92 -2.63 8.70 24.63
CA SER A 92 -2.85 9.91 25.46
C SER A 92 -1.80 10.16 26.54
N HIS A 93 -1.10 9.13 26.99
CA HIS A 93 -0.04 9.21 27.99
C HIS A 93 1.35 9.46 27.40
N ALA A 94 1.53 9.37 26.08
CA ALA A 94 2.81 9.61 25.43
C ALA A 94 2.99 11.10 25.13
N ALA A 95 4.17 11.63 25.45
CA ALA A 95 4.52 13.01 25.15
C ALA A 95 4.59 13.30 23.64
N HIS A 96 5.00 12.32 22.84
CA HIS A 96 5.18 12.44 21.40
C HIS A 96 4.70 11.17 20.67
N PRO A 97 4.23 11.30 19.43
CA PRO A 97 3.90 10.17 18.56
C PRO A 97 5.16 9.36 18.18
N PHE A 98 4.98 8.08 17.91
CA PHE A 98 6.04 7.18 17.46
C PHE A 98 5.47 6.13 16.50
N ILE A 99 6.34 5.51 15.69
CA ILE A 99 5.95 4.35 14.88
C ILE A 99 6.29 3.10 15.67
N LEU A 100 5.31 2.22 15.85
CA LEU A 100 5.49 0.93 16.51
C LEU A 100 5.25 -0.20 15.52
N TYR A 101 6.22 -1.08 15.38
CA TYR A 101 6.06 -2.37 14.74
C TYR A 101 6.12 -3.46 15.81
N THR A 102 5.12 -4.34 15.82
CA THR A 102 5.05 -5.55 16.65
C THR A 102 5.13 -6.80 15.77
N PRO A 103 5.70 -7.92 16.26
CA PRO A 103 5.62 -9.20 15.55
C PRO A 103 4.14 -9.55 15.39
N ASN A 104 3.69 -9.69 14.14
CA ASN A 104 2.30 -9.86 13.63
C ASN A 104 1.74 -8.64 12.88
N ASP A 105 2.40 -7.49 12.93
CA ASP A 105 2.01 -6.35 12.10
C ASP A 105 2.26 -6.65 10.60
N THR A 106 1.34 -6.16 9.77
CA THR A 106 1.28 -6.47 8.34
C THR A 106 0.86 -5.25 7.55
N VAL A 107 1.28 -5.19 6.29
CA VAL A 107 0.77 -4.23 5.31
C VAL A 107 -0.43 -4.83 4.59
N SER A 108 -1.50 -4.04 4.45
CA SER A 108 -2.64 -4.39 3.60
C SER A 108 -2.25 -4.28 2.12
N LEU A 109 -2.44 -5.36 1.37
CA LEU A 109 -2.30 -5.41 -0.08
C LEU A 109 -3.66 -5.73 -0.71
N THR A 110 -4.30 -4.72 -1.28
CA THR A 110 -5.53 -4.87 -2.05
C THR A 110 -5.20 -5.31 -3.48
N VAL A 111 -5.89 -6.34 -3.96
CA VAL A 111 -5.82 -6.83 -5.34
C VAL A 111 -7.15 -6.51 -6.00
N ALA A 112 -7.10 -5.79 -7.11
CA ALA A 112 -8.28 -5.38 -7.84
C ALA A 112 -8.17 -5.69 -9.34
N GLU A 113 -9.32 -5.75 -10.00
CA GLU A 113 -9.45 -5.81 -11.46
C GLU A 113 -10.10 -4.50 -11.94
N SER A 114 -9.66 -4.00 -13.09
CA SER A 114 -10.15 -2.74 -13.66
C SER A 114 -10.61 -2.92 -15.10
N GLU A 115 -11.77 -2.35 -15.43
CA GLU A 115 -12.22 -2.18 -16.82
C GLU A 115 -11.78 -0.81 -17.40
N SER A 116 -10.93 -0.08 -16.68
CA SER A 116 -10.50 1.25 -17.08
C SER A 116 -9.49 1.21 -18.23
N ASN A 117 -9.61 2.15 -19.16
CA ASN A 117 -8.65 2.31 -20.25
C ASN A 117 -7.27 2.76 -19.73
N PHE A 118 -6.25 1.91 -19.90
CA PHE A 118 -4.88 2.16 -19.44
C PHE A 118 -4.28 3.43 -20.03
N ASP A 119 -4.43 3.65 -21.34
CA ASP A 119 -3.86 4.82 -22.05
C ASP A 119 -4.47 6.13 -21.54
N ARG A 120 -5.75 6.10 -21.16
CA ARG A 120 -6.42 7.26 -20.54
C ARG A 120 -5.85 7.55 -19.14
N LEU A 121 -5.68 6.52 -18.31
CA LEU A 121 -5.21 6.67 -16.93
C LEU A 121 -3.71 6.99 -16.83
N SER A 122 -2.90 6.46 -17.75
CA SER A 122 -1.45 6.67 -17.78
C SER A 122 -1.02 7.86 -18.64
N GLY A 123 -1.89 8.34 -19.53
CA GLY A 123 -1.59 9.43 -20.45
C GLY A 123 -1.48 10.81 -19.81
N ASN A 124 -0.94 11.76 -20.56
CA ASN A 124 -0.69 13.15 -20.16
C ASN A 124 -1.88 14.10 -20.40
N LYS A 125 -3.06 13.55 -20.72
CA LYS A 125 -4.26 14.38 -20.94
C LYS A 125 -4.87 14.78 -19.59
N PRO A 126 -5.45 15.99 -19.49
CA PRO A 126 -6.20 16.39 -18.31
C PRO A 126 -7.32 15.40 -17.99
N ARG A 127 -7.52 15.11 -16.71
CA ARG A 127 -8.56 14.20 -16.19
C ARG A 127 -9.08 14.69 -14.85
N LYS A 128 -10.25 14.24 -14.44
CA LYS A 128 -10.80 14.61 -13.12
C LYS A 128 -9.99 13.92 -12.03
N ALA A 129 -9.64 14.64 -10.96
CA ALA A 129 -8.94 14.06 -9.80
C ALA A 129 -9.71 12.87 -9.20
N THR A 130 -11.05 12.91 -9.25
CA THR A 130 -11.91 11.81 -8.77
C THR A 130 -11.69 10.48 -9.50
N GLU A 131 -11.08 10.48 -10.68
CA GLU A 131 -10.77 9.26 -11.44
C GLU A 131 -9.62 8.46 -10.80
N SER A 132 -8.75 9.09 -10.00
CA SER A 132 -7.65 8.38 -9.31
C SER A 132 -8.04 7.85 -7.95
N HIS A 133 -9.10 8.37 -7.32
CA HIS A 133 -9.50 7.96 -5.96
C HIS A 133 -9.70 6.45 -5.80
N PRO A 134 -10.30 5.72 -6.76
CA PRO A 134 -10.45 4.26 -6.62
C PRO A 134 -9.11 3.52 -6.73
N LEU A 135 -8.11 4.09 -7.41
CA LEU A 135 -6.83 3.45 -7.70
C LEU A 135 -5.87 3.43 -6.50
N VAL A 136 -6.22 4.13 -5.42
CA VAL A 136 -5.41 4.29 -4.22
C VAL A 136 -6.09 3.53 -3.06
N PRO A 137 -5.37 2.70 -2.31
CA PRO A 137 -5.94 2.04 -1.14
C PRO A 137 -6.19 3.05 -0.03
N LYS A 138 -7.22 2.80 0.77
CA LYS A 138 -7.45 3.56 2.00
C LYS A 138 -6.49 3.08 3.09
N LEU A 139 -5.86 4.02 3.79
CA LEU A 139 -5.15 3.73 5.03
C LEU A 139 -6.15 3.52 6.17
N SER A 140 -5.83 2.58 7.07
CA SER A 140 -6.58 2.39 8.30
C SER A 140 -6.13 3.43 9.31
N ILE A 141 -7.03 4.36 9.66
CA ILE A 141 -6.76 5.47 10.57
C ILE A 141 -7.84 5.46 11.67
N SER A 142 -7.39 5.64 12.91
CA SER A 142 -8.19 5.79 14.12
C SER A 142 -7.65 6.97 14.94
N ASP A 143 -8.31 7.29 16.05
CA ASP A 143 -7.89 8.41 16.90
C ASP A 143 -6.49 8.20 17.52
N GLU A 144 -6.11 6.95 17.81
CA GLU A 144 -4.84 6.63 18.48
C GLU A 144 -3.79 6.04 17.55
N THR A 145 -4.20 5.42 16.44
CA THR A 145 -3.31 4.69 15.54
C THR A 145 -3.62 4.90 14.07
N ALA A 146 -2.60 4.88 13.23
CA ALA A 146 -2.71 4.86 11.78
C ALA A 146 -1.68 3.92 11.17
N THR A 147 -2.10 3.08 10.21
CA THR A 147 -1.16 2.24 9.44
C THR A 147 -0.24 3.12 8.61
N ILE A 148 1.06 2.78 8.55
CA ILE A 148 2.04 3.58 7.79
C ILE A 148 1.91 3.39 6.27
N LEU A 149 1.53 2.20 5.82
CA LEU A 149 1.46 1.85 4.41
C LEU A 149 0.25 0.98 4.10
N ALA A 150 -0.44 1.28 3.00
CA ALA A 150 -1.35 0.38 2.32
C ALA A 150 -0.97 0.36 0.84
N VAL A 151 -1.07 -0.82 0.23
CA VAL A 151 -0.70 -1.03 -1.18
C VAL A 151 -1.91 -1.55 -1.92
N GLN A 152 -2.14 -1.04 -3.13
CA GLN A 152 -3.11 -1.58 -4.06
C GLN A 152 -2.40 -1.94 -5.34
N THR A 153 -2.74 -3.10 -5.88
CA THR A 153 -2.38 -3.48 -7.23
C THR A 153 -3.64 -3.79 -8.01
N PHE A 154 -3.66 -3.40 -9.28
CA PHE A 154 -4.77 -3.71 -10.17
C PHE A 154 -4.22 -4.11 -11.54
N PHE A 155 -4.98 -4.96 -12.21
CA PHE A 155 -4.72 -5.35 -13.59
C PHE A 155 -5.96 -5.09 -14.43
N ASN A 156 -5.75 -4.92 -15.73
CA ASN A 156 -6.83 -4.73 -16.68
C ASN A 156 -7.34 -6.08 -17.16
N LYS A 157 -8.66 -6.14 -17.36
CA LYS A 157 -9.32 -7.25 -18.04
C LYS A 157 -9.09 -7.22 -19.55
#